data_AF-A0A3L6EQQ8-F1
#
_entry.id   AF-A0A3L6EQQ8-F1
#
_cell.length_a   1.000
_cell.length_b   1.000
_cell.length_c   1.000
_cell.angle_alpha   90.00
_cell.angle_beta   90.00
_cell.angle_gamma   90.00
#
_symmetry.space_group_name_H-M   'P 1'
#
loop_
_entity.id
_entity.type
_entity.pdbx_description
1 polymer ?
#
loop_
_entity_poly.entity_id
_entity_poly.type
_entity_poly.pdbx_seq_one_letter_code
_entity_poly.pdbx_strand_id
1 'polypeptide(L)'
;MALRKAFEKAVVKRLMTYIPFGVLLSGRLDSSLVAAVAVRHLAGTEAARRWGTKLHSFYVGLEGSPDLKAAKEDDIDATEDMIYHTETYDVTTIRASTPMFLMSRKIKSLGVKMVISGEGSDELFGGYLYFHKAPNKEELHRETCRKVRPDLGRIEKWVLRKAFDDEEQPFLPKVHILYRQKEQFSDGVGYSWIDGLKAHAASNVTDKMLSNAKFIFPHNTPTTKEAYYYRMVFERFFPQKYAILTVPGGPSVACSIAKAIEWDAYNRVL
;
A
#
# COMPACT_ATOMS: atom_id res chain seq x y z
N MET A 1 15.38 -11.34 -19.57
CA MET A 1 15.52 -10.00 -20.22
C MET A 1 14.19 -9.34 -20.62
N ALA A 2 13.18 -10.06 -21.15
CA ALA A 2 11.94 -9.42 -21.62
C ALA A 2 11.18 -8.64 -20.51
N LEU A 3 11.06 -9.22 -19.31
CA LEU A 3 10.37 -8.58 -18.18
C LEU A 3 11.04 -7.26 -17.75
N ARG A 4 12.37 -7.25 -17.61
CA ARG A 4 13.14 -6.04 -17.28
C ARG A 4 12.88 -4.92 -18.29
N LYS A 5 13.03 -5.23 -19.58
CA LYS A 5 12.78 -4.28 -20.68
C LYS A 5 11.34 -3.74 -20.65
N ALA A 6 10.35 -4.59 -20.38
CA ALA A 6 8.96 -4.16 -20.28
C ALA A 6 8.73 -3.23 -19.06
N PHE A 7 9.31 -3.56 -17.91
CA PHE A 7 9.26 -2.74 -16.71
C PHE A 7 9.93 -1.37 -16.94
N GLU A 8 11.16 -1.37 -17.50
CA GLU A 8 11.88 -0.13 -17.84
C GLU A 8 11.06 0.75 -18.78
N LYS A 9 10.52 0.17 -19.86
CA LYS A 9 9.63 0.89 -20.79
C LYS A 9 8.39 1.46 -20.08
N ALA A 10 7.80 0.72 -19.14
CA ALA A 10 6.63 1.16 -18.41
C ALA A 10 6.91 2.37 -17.50
N VAL A 11 8.07 2.39 -16.84
CA VAL A 11 8.53 3.53 -16.02
C VAL A 11 8.87 4.71 -16.92
N VAL A 12 9.70 4.51 -17.95
CA VAL A 12 10.14 5.57 -18.87
C VAL A 12 8.95 6.26 -19.53
N LYS A 13 7.93 5.49 -19.97
CA LYS A 13 6.69 6.05 -20.51
C LYS A 13 5.99 7.02 -19.55
N ARG A 14 6.10 6.80 -18.24
CA ARG A 14 5.48 7.62 -17.18
C ARG A 14 6.35 8.81 -16.74
N LEU A 15 7.59 8.92 -17.24
CA LEU A 15 8.44 10.11 -17.06
C LEU A 15 8.12 11.23 -18.06
N MET A 16 7.13 11.05 -18.94
CA MET A 16 6.71 12.03 -19.94
C MET A 16 5.96 13.21 -19.28
N THR A 17 6.70 14.13 -18.69
CA THR A 17 6.16 15.31 -18.00
C THR A 17 7.05 16.55 -18.22
N TYR A 18 6.43 17.73 -18.12
CA TYR A 18 7.07 19.05 -18.18
C TYR A 18 7.20 19.72 -16.80
N ILE A 19 6.58 19.12 -15.78
CA ILE A 19 6.51 19.65 -14.40
C ILE A 19 7.33 18.77 -13.45
N PRO A 20 7.77 19.31 -12.30
CA PRO A 20 8.47 18.53 -11.28
C PRO A 20 7.67 17.31 -10.84
N PHE A 21 8.36 16.18 -10.72
CA PHE A 21 7.80 14.93 -10.23
C PHE A 21 8.74 14.30 -9.20
N GLY A 22 8.21 13.35 -8.44
CA GLY A 22 9.00 12.53 -7.52
C GLY A 22 8.65 11.06 -7.58
N VAL A 23 9.20 10.30 -6.64
CA VAL A 23 8.89 8.88 -6.43
C VAL A 23 8.55 8.64 -4.97
N LEU A 24 7.63 7.70 -4.73
CA LEU A 24 7.39 7.18 -3.39
C LEU A 24 8.37 6.03 -3.15
N LEU A 25 9.22 6.16 -2.12
CA LEU A 25 10.34 5.25 -1.85
C LEU A 25 10.23 4.64 -0.45
N SER A 26 9.67 3.43 -0.38
CA SER A 26 9.53 2.69 0.88
C SER A 26 10.78 1.92 1.33
N GLY A 27 11.83 1.89 0.50
CA GLY A 27 12.99 1.00 0.69
C GLY A 27 12.70 -0.50 0.45
N ARG A 28 11.48 -0.86 0.03
CA ARG A 28 11.13 -2.22 -0.44
C ARG A 28 11.45 -2.38 -1.93
N LEU A 29 11.49 -3.63 -2.39
CA LEU A 29 11.86 -4.01 -3.76
C LEU A 29 11.18 -3.12 -4.82
N ASP A 30 9.86 -2.96 -4.74
CA ASP A 30 9.05 -2.43 -5.85
C ASP A 30 9.29 -0.94 -6.08
N SER A 31 9.10 -0.13 -5.04
CA SER A 31 9.37 1.30 -5.09
C SER A 31 10.84 1.59 -5.40
N SER A 32 11.75 0.73 -4.94
CA SER A 32 13.18 0.91 -5.20
C SER A 32 13.51 0.65 -6.66
N LEU A 33 12.93 -0.39 -7.29
CA LEU A 33 13.08 -0.64 -8.73
C LEU A 33 12.52 0.52 -9.57
N VAL A 34 11.34 1.04 -9.22
CA VAL A 34 10.76 2.22 -9.88
C VAL A 34 11.71 3.42 -9.77
N ALA A 35 12.19 3.72 -8.56
CA ALA A 35 13.12 4.82 -8.33
C ALA A 35 14.44 4.65 -9.09
N ALA A 36 15.04 3.46 -9.07
CA ALA A 36 16.29 3.16 -9.76
C ALA A 36 16.18 3.36 -11.27
N VAL A 37 15.10 2.87 -11.88
CA VAL A 37 14.84 3.08 -13.31
C VAL A 37 14.57 4.57 -13.59
N ALA A 38 13.76 5.24 -12.76
CA ALA A 38 13.47 6.65 -12.93
C ALA A 38 14.74 7.50 -12.92
N VAL A 39 15.65 7.29 -11.97
CA VAL A 39 16.94 8.00 -11.88
C VAL A 39 17.78 7.80 -13.14
N ARG A 40 17.92 6.55 -13.62
CA ARG A 40 18.74 6.25 -14.81
C ARG A 40 18.25 6.94 -16.07
N HIS A 41 16.95 7.17 -16.20
CA HIS A 41 16.35 7.77 -17.40
C HIS A 41 15.98 9.25 -17.24
N LEU A 42 16.02 9.81 -16.02
CA LEU A 42 15.60 11.18 -15.73
C LEU A 42 16.37 12.21 -16.57
N ALA A 43 17.69 12.04 -16.72
CA ALA A 43 18.55 13.01 -17.42
C ALA A 43 18.12 13.29 -18.88
N GLY A 44 17.46 12.33 -19.54
CA GLY A 44 16.95 12.48 -20.91
C GLY A 44 15.58 13.15 -21.02
N THR A 45 14.94 13.49 -19.90
CA THR A 45 13.56 14.01 -19.89
C THR A 45 13.48 15.53 -20.02
N GLU A 46 12.36 16.02 -20.52
CA GLU A 46 12.08 17.46 -20.60
C GLU A 46 11.95 18.11 -19.22
N ALA A 47 11.40 17.38 -18.24
CA ALA A 47 11.37 17.81 -16.84
C ALA A 47 12.79 18.07 -16.31
N ALA A 48 13.74 17.18 -16.60
CA ALA A 48 15.11 17.35 -16.13
C ALA A 48 15.82 18.55 -16.76
N ARG A 49 15.54 18.87 -18.02
CA ARG A 49 16.08 20.07 -18.68
C ARG A 49 15.62 21.37 -18.02
N ARG A 50 14.40 21.39 -17.48
CA ARG A 50 13.78 22.59 -16.88
C ARG A 50 14.01 22.70 -15.38
N TRP A 51 14.07 21.58 -14.69
CA TRP A 51 14.04 21.52 -13.21
C TRP A 51 15.24 20.80 -12.60
N GLY A 52 16.17 20.30 -13.42
CA GLY A 52 17.37 19.59 -12.99
C GLY A 52 17.21 18.07 -12.95
N THR A 53 18.34 17.37 -12.83
CA THR A 53 18.44 15.91 -12.91
C THR A 53 18.32 15.21 -11.55
N LYS A 54 18.03 15.96 -10.47
CA LYS A 54 17.88 15.38 -9.13
C LYS A 54 16.44 14.88 -8.94
N LEU A 55 16.28 13.58 -8.72
CA LEU A 55 14.99 12.99 -8.41
C LEU A 55 14.61 13.25 -6.96
N HIS A 56 13.39 13.74 -6.72
CA HIS A 56 12.82 13.84 -5.38
C HIS A 56 12.20 12.50 -4.96
N SER A 57 12.63 11.97 -3.82
CA SER A 57 12.03 10.77 -3.20
C SER A 57 11.29 11.16 -1.93
N PHE A 58 10.11 10.58 -1.74
CA PHE A 58 9.29 10.77 -0.55
C PHE A 58 9.08 9.43 0.14
N TYR A 59 9.14 9.41 1.46
CA TYR A 59 8.94 8.21 2.26
C TYR A 59 8.13 8.57 3.50
N VAL A 60 7.41 7.58 4.05
CA VAL A 60 6.78 7.67 5.36
C VAL A 60 7.79 7.11 6.37
N GLY A 61 8.10 7.90 7.40
CA GLY A 61 9.21 7.64 8.31
C GLY A 61 9.11 6.31 9.08
N LEU A 62 10.29 5.70 9.32
CA LEU A 62 10.47 4.56 10.22
C LEU A 62 10.51 5.03 11.68
N GLU A 63 10.35 4.08 12.61
CA GLU A 63 10.49 4.30 14.06
C GLU A 63 11.75 5.11 14.39
N GLY A 64 11.58 6.24 15.09
CA GLY A 64 12.66 7.18 15.44
C GLY A 64 12.90 8.33 14.46
N SER A 65 12.21 8.38 13.31
CA SER A 65 12.29 9.53 12.40
C SER A 65 11.66 10.81 13.00
N PRO A 66 12.19 12.01 12.66
CA PRO A 66 11.57 13.28 13.06
C PRO A 66 10.11 13.39 12.61
N ASP A 67 9.77 12.77 11.48
CA ASP A 67 8.44 12.76 10.88
C ASP A 67 7.39 12.08 11.79
N LEU A 68 7.77 11.04 12.55
CA LEU A 68 6.88 10.37 13.51
C LEU A 68 6.56 11.21 14.75
N LYS A 69 7.38 12.21 15.08
CA LYS A 69 7.06 13.13 16.19
C LYS A 69 6.02 14.17 15.77
N ALA A 70 6.02 14.59 14.51
CA ALA A 70 5.02 15.50 13.96
C ALA A 70 3.66 14.81 13.74
N ALA A 71 3.66 13.50 13.47
CA ALA A 71 2.46 12.69 13.23
C ALA A 71 1.53 12.49 14.45
N LYS A 72 1.97 12.72 15.69
CA LYS A 72 1.22 12.28 16.89
C LYS A 72 -0.04 13.08 17.23
N GLU A 73 -0.14 14.35 16.81
CA GLU A 73 -1.31 15.20 17.10
C GLU A 73 -2.10 15.57 15.83
N ASP A 74 -1.43 15.78 14.69
CA ASP A 74 -2.09 16.17 13.42
C ASP A 74 -2.80 15.01 12.68
N ASP A 75 -2.49 13.75 12.99
CA ASP A 75 -2.92 12.61 12.14
C ASP A 75 -4.32 12.05 12.47
N ILE A 76 -4.80 12.20 13.71
CA ILE A 76 -6.14 11.71 14.09
C ILE A 76 -7.22 12.54 13.39
N ASP A 77 -7.03 13.86 13.33
CA ASP A 77 -7.93 14.80 12.63
C ASP A 77 -8.01 14.49 11.13
N ALA A 78 -6.95 13.94 10.54
CA ALA A 78 -6.94 13.54 9.14
C ALA A 78 -7.78 12.28 8.84
N THR A 79 -8.26 11.54 9.86
CA THR A 79 -9.03 10.31 9.65
C THR A 79 -10.36 10.59 8.96
N GLU A 80 -11.07 11.65 9.35
CA GLU A 80 -12.35 12.00 8.74
C GLU A 80 -12.16 12.50 7.31
N ASP A 81 -11.15 13.36 7.07
CA ASP A 81 -10.75 13.79 5.73
C ASP A 81 -10.38 12.61 4.85
N MET A 82 -9.66 11.63 5.39
CA MET A 82 -9.27 10.43 4.67
C MET A 82 -10.50 9.61 4.26
N ILE A 83 -11.45 9.40 5.17
CA ILE A 83 -12.71 8.69 4.89
C ILE A 83 -13.51 9.42 3.80
N TYR A 84 -13.56 10.75 3.87
CA TYR A 84 -14.18 11.56 2.84
C TYR A 84 -13.49 11.38 1.47
N HIS A 85 -12.16 11.47 1.42
CA HIS A 85 -11.41 11.40 0.17
C HIS A 85 -11.34 10.01 -0.46
N THR A 86 -11.42 8.95 0.34
CA THR A 86 -11.37 7.56 -0.16
C THR A 86 -12.73 6.92 -0.31
N GLU A 87 -13.78 7.57 0.18
CA GLU A 87 -15.16 7.13 0.05
C GLU A 87 -15.33 5.67 0.50
N THR A 88 -14.67 5.29 1.59
CA THR A 88 -14.71 3.93 2.15
C THR A 88 -14.73 3.93 3.67
N TYR A 89 -15.30 2.88 4.24
CA TYR A 89 -15.22 2.55 5.67
C TYR A 89 -14.39 1.28 5.93
N ASP A 90 -13.64 0.80 4.93
CA ASP A 90 -12.72 -0.33 5.11
C ASP A 90 -11.55 0.06 6.02
N VAL A 91 -11.45 -0.62 7.16
CA VAL A 91 -10.43 -0.35 8.19
C VAL A 91 -9.02 -0.43 7.63
N THR A 92 -8.77 -1.39 6.74
CA THR A 92 -7.43 -1.64 6.23
C THR A 92 -7.00 -0.57 5.23
N THR A 93 -7.90 -0.17 4.33
CA THR A 93 -7.69 0.94 3.40
C THR A 93 -7.48 2.25 4.15
N ILE A 94 -8.29 2.50 5.19
CA ILE A 94 -8.16 3.70 6.04
C ILE A 94 -6.78 3.77 6.68
N ARG A 95 -6.40 2.72 7.41
CA ARG A 95 -5.07 2.64 8.04
C ARG A 95 -3.92 2.82 7.07
N ALA A 96 -4.01 2.24 5.86
CA ALA A 96 -2.94 2.28 4.88
C ALA A 96 -2.84 3.63 4.14
N SER A 97 -3.97 4.32 3.93
CA SER A 97 -3.98 5.54 3.12
C SER A 97 -3.86 6.82 3.93
N THR A 98 -4.10 6.83 5.26
CA THR A 98 -3.86 8.04 6.06
C THR A 98 -2.42 8.54 5.99
N PRO A 99 -1.37 7.68 6.14
CA PRO A 99 0.01 8.14 5.97
C PRO A 99 0.29 8.63 4.54
N MET A 100 -0.33 8.00 3.54
CA MET A 100 -0.21 8.41 2.14
C MET A 100 -0.88 9.77 1.87
N PHE A 101 -2.02 10.02 2.50
CA PHE A 101 -2.75 11.28 2.44
C PHE A 101 -1.92 12.42 3.03
N LEU A 102 -1.36 12.23 4.22
CA LEU A 102 -0.49 13.21 4.87
C LEU A 102 0.79 13.48 4.06
N MET A 103 1.42 12.41 3.57
CA MET A 103 2.56 12.54 2.66
C MET A 103 2.19 13.31 1.40
N SER A 104 1.00 13.09 0.83
CA SER A 104 0.52 13.83 -0.35
C SER A 104 0.37 15.33 -0.08
N ARG A 105 -0.12 15.73 1.11
CA ARG A 105 -0.19 17.14 1.52
C ARG A 105 1.20 17.76 1.57
N LYS A 106 2.18 17.03 2.12
CA LYS A 106 3.57 17.48 2.18
C LYS A 106 4.19 17.59 0.78
N ILE A 107 4.04 16.58 -0.06
CA ILE A 107 4.49 16.58 -1.47
C ILE A 107 3.94 17.81 -2.20
N LYS A 108 2.64 18.08 -2.04
CA LYS A 108 1.97 19.22 -2.65
C LYS A 108 2.54 20.56 -2.16
N SER A 109 2.81 20.70 -0.86
CA SER A 109 3.42 21.91 -0.27
C SER A 109 4.82 22.20 -0.82
N LEU A 110 5.54 21.17 -1.26
CA LEU A 110 6.86 21.27 -1.90
C LEU A 110 6.78 21.56 -3.41
N GLY A 111 5.58 21.81 -3.94
CA GLY A 111 5.35 22.13 -5.36
C GLY A 111 5.39 20.94 -6.30
N VAL A 112 5.57 19.71 -5.78
CA VAL A 112 5.53 18.49 -6.59
C VAL A 112 4.08 18.12 -6.89
N LYS A 113 3.80 17.84 -8.16
CA LYS A 113 2.43 17.60 -8.66
C LYS A 113 2.19 16.16 -9.13
N MET A 114 3.26 15.39 -9.28
CA MET A 114 3.19 14.00 -9.74
C MET A 114 4.21 13.17 -8.97
N VAL A 115 3.81 11.96 -8.57
CA VAL A 115 4.72 10.95 -8.02
C VAL A 115 4.46 9.61 -8.66
N ILE A 116 5.50 8.80 -8.77
CA ILE A 116 5.40 7.40 -9.23
C ILE A 116 5.59 6.47 -8.02
N SER A 117 4.69 5.48 -7.89
CA SER A 117 4.73 4.46 -6.84
C SER A 117 5.03 3.08 -7.41
N GLY A 118 5.31 2.11 -6.52
CA GLY A 118 5.52 0.69 -6.85
C GLY A 118 4.29 -0.20 -6.62
N GLU A 119 3.10 0.39 -6.46
CA GLU A 119 1.86 -0.37 -6.22
C GLU A 119 1.49 -1.28 -7.39
N GLY A 120 0.72 -2.34 -7.12
CA GLY A 120 0.35 -3.35 -8.13
C GLY A 120 1.38 -4.47 -8.31
N SER A 121 2.62 -4.29 -7.83
CA SER A 121 3.69 -5.29 -7.98
C SER A 121 3.41 -6.57 -7.19
N ASP A 122 2.86 -6.47 -5.97
CA ASP A 122 2.54 -7.64 -5.16
C ASP A 122 1.42 -8.50 -5.76
N GLU A 123 0.41 -7.84 -6.32
CA GLU A 123 -0.75 -8.45 -6.98
C GLU A 123 -0.36 -9.14 -8.28
N LEU A 124 0.60 -8.57 -9.00
CA LEU A 124 1.13 -9.16 -10.22
C LEU A 124 2.08 -10.31 -9.91
N PHE A 125 3.09 -10.09 -9.07
CA PHE A 125 4.20 -11.04 -8.92
C PHE A 125 4.10 -11.96 -7.70
N GLY A 126 2.91 -12.12 -7.12
CA GLY A 126 2.69 -13.02 -5.99
C GLY A 126 3.50 -12.62 -4.75
N GLY A 127 3.49 -11.33 -4.43
CA GLY A 127 4.36 -10.76 -3.39
C GLY A 127 3.86 -10.92 -1.96
N TYR A 128 2.56 -11.14 -1.76
CA TYR A 128 2.01 -11.30 -0.42
C TYR A 128 2.37 -12.64 0.23
N LEU A 129 2.65 -12.61 1.54
CA LEU A 129 3.05 -13.80 2.29
C LEU A 129 1.99 -14.92 2.29
N TYR A 130 0.70 -14.57 2.16
CA TYR A 130 -0.37 -15.56 2.07
C TYR A 130 -0.35 -16.37 0.77
N PHE A 131 0.37 -15.95 -0.28
CA PHE A 131 0.57 -16.78 -1.46
C PHE A 131 1.34 -18.07 -1.14
N HIS A 132 2.20 -18.06 -0.10
CA HIS A 132 2.86 -19.28 0.38
C HIS A 132 1.89 -20.26 1.05
N LYS A 133 0.67 -19.82 1.39
CA LYS A 133 -0.34 -20.57 2.11
C LYS A 133 -1.40 -21.20 1.19
N ALA A 134 -1.27 -21.04 -0.12
CA ALA A 134 -2.21 -21.60 -1.08
C ALA A 134 -2.27 -23.15 -0.97
N PRO A 135 -3.46 -23.75 -0.97
CA PRO A 135 -3.67 -25.14 -0.57
C PRO A 135 -3.11 -26.16 -1.56
N ASN A 136 -2.99 -25.80 -2.84
CA ASN A 136 -2.38 -26.65 -3.86
C ASN A 136 -1.83 -25.81 -5.01
N LYS A 137 -1.02 -26.47 -5.84
CA LYS A 137 -0.37 -25.88 -7.00
C LYS A 137 -1.40 -25.33 -7.98
N GLU A 138 -2.54 -25.98 -8.19
CA GLU A 138 -3.60 -25.55 -9.10
C GLU A 138 -4.31 -24.27 -8.66
N GLU A 139 -4.61 -24.06 -7.36
CA GLU A 139 -5.20 -22.82 -6.86
C GLU A 139 -4.20 -21.65 -6.87
N LEU A 140 -2.97 -21.92 -6.43
CA LEU A 140 -1.88 -20.95 -6.54
C LEU A 140 -1.63 -20.62 -8.00
N HIS A 141 -1.55 -21.61 -8.88
CA HIS A 141 -1.37 -21.44 -10.32
C HIS A 141 -2.59 -20.82 -10.99
N ARG A 142 -3.83 -20.96 -10.50
CA ARG A 142 -4.97 -20.22 -11.08
C ARG A 142 -4.87 -18.73 -10.78
N GLU A 143 -4.57 -18.38 -9.54
CA GLU A 143 -4.37 -16.98 -9.13
C GLU A 143 -3.08 -16.40 -9.73
N THR A 144 -2.00 -17.18 -9.71
CA THR A 144 -0.68 -16.75 -10.16
C THR A 144 -0.47 -16.95 -11.66
N CYS A 145 -1.07 -17.89 -12.40
CA CYS A 145 -0.96 -17.94 -13.88
C CYS A 145 -1.94 -17.02 -14.60
N ARG A 146 -2.86 -16.40 -13.87
CA ARG A 146 -3.34 -15.10 -14.30
C ARG A 146 -2.19 -14.06 -14.34
N LYS A 147 -1.08 -14.21 -13.59
CA LYS A 147 -0.09 -13.13 -13.30
C LYS A 147 1.43 -13.46 -13.09
N VAL A 148 1.96 -14.67 -13.39
CA VAL A 148 3.38 -15.19 -13.42
C VAL A 148 3.88 -16.16 -12.28
N ARG A 149 4.22 -17.41 -12.69
CA ARG A 149 4.63 -18.68 -11.98
C ARG A 149 5.52 -18.66 -10.70
N PRO A 150 5.17 -19.44 -9.64
CA PRO A 150 5.95 -19.54 -8.37
C PRO A 150 6.33 -20.96 -7.84
N ASP A 151 7.06 -21.83 -8.57
CA ASP A 151 7.20 -23.27 -8.20
C ASP A 151 8.59 -23.80 -7.75
N LEU A 152 9.48 -23.02 -7.09
CA LEU A 152 10.84 -23.52 -6.75
C LEU A 152 11.42 -23.15 -5.36
N GLY A 153 10.61 -22.95 -4.31
CA GLY A 153 11.12 -22.60 -2.97
C GLY A 153 11.86 -21.25 -2.94
N ARG A 154 11.50 -20.37 -3.86
CA ARG A 154 12.13 -19.09 -4.10
C ARG A 154 11.42 -18.00 -3.31
N ILE A 155 12.18 -17.00 -2.89
CA ILE A 155 11.67 -15.74 -2.32
C ILE A 155 10.54 -15.16 -3.20
N GLU A 156 9.56 -14.49 -2.58
CA GLU A 156 8.45 -13.85 -3.28
C GLU A 156 8.94 -12.89 -4.38
N LYS A 157 8.15 -12.73 -5.45
CA LYS A 157 8.51 -11.93 -6.64
C LYS A 157 9.82 -12.34 -7.30
N TRP A 158 10.23 -13.61 -7.17
CA TRP A 158 11.52 -14.09 -7.70
C TRP A 158 11.76 -13.71 -9.17
N VAL A 159 10.75 -13.82 -10.03
CA VAL A 159 10.87 -13.49 -11.45
C VAL A 159 11.24 -12.02 -11.67
N LEU A 160 10.72 -11.11 -10.84
CA LEU A 160 11.04 -9.69 -10.87
C LEU A 160 12.46 -9.46 -10.33
N ARG A 161 12.80 -10.06 -9.19
CA ARG A 161 14.15 -9.97 -8.60
C ARG A 161 15.21 -10.45 -9.57
N LYS A 162 15.01 -11.63 -10.18
CA LYS A 162 15.91 -12.17 -11.21
C LYS A 162 15.94 -11.38 -12.49
N ALA A 163 14.82 -10.77 -12.87
CA ALA A 163 14.84 -9.87 -14.02
C ALA A 163 15.80 -8.71 -13.79
N PHE A 164 15.98 -8.22 -12.55
CA PHE A 164 16.86 -7.10 -12.19
C PHE A 164 18.18 -7.48 -11.52
N ASP A 165 18.48 -8.78 -11.42
CA ASP A 165 19.77 -9.31 -10.96
C ASP A 165 20.80 -9.13 -12.08
N ASP A 166 21.54 -8.01 -12.03
CA ASP A 166 22.56 -7.63 -12.99
C ASP A 166 23.86 -7.33 -12.24
N GLU A 167 24.90 -8.12 -12.50
CA GLU A 167 26.22 -7.97 -11.86
C GLU A 167 27.03 -6.82 -12.45
N GLU A 168 26.82 -6.51 -13.74
CA GLU A 168 27.60 -5.50 -14.45
C GLU A 168 27.03 -4.10 -14.22
N GLN A 169 25.71 -3.98 -14.25
CA GLN A 169 24.99 -2.71 -14.05
C GLN A 169 23.84 -2.86 -13.04
N PRO A 170 24.15 -3.08 -11.75
CA PRO A 170 23.15 -3.33 -10.72
C PRO A 170 22.21 -2.14 -10.54
N PHE A 171 20.90 -2.38 -10.59
CA PHE A 171 19.88 -1.36 -10.30
C PHE A 171 19.73 -1.09 -8.81
N LEU A 172 19.96 -2.12 -7.98
CA LEU A 172 19.76 -2.10 -6.54
C LEU A 172 20.88 -2.86 -5.82
N PRO A 173 21.21 -2.50 -4.57
CA PRO A 173 22.06 -3.32 -3.70
C PRO A 173 21.50 -4.74 -3.57
N LYS A 174 22.32 -5.72 -3.97
CA LYS A 174 21.88 -7.11 -4.13
C LYS A 174 21.35 -7.71 -2.83
N VAL A 175 22.13 -7.61 -1.75
CA VAL A 175 21.80 -8.21 -0.46
C VAL A 175 20.73 -7.39 0.28
N HIS A 176 20.88 -6.06 0.33
CA HIS A 176 20.08 -5.22 1.22
C HIS A 176 18.71 -4.81 0.64
N ILE A 177 18.50 -4.87 -0.68
CA ILE A 177 17.22 -4.46 -1.28
C ILE A 177 16.70 -5.51 -2.27
N LEU A 178 17.51 -5.90 -3.27
CA LEU A 178 17.04 -6.77 -4.36
C LEU A 178 16.57 -8.14 -3.88
N TYR A 179 17.20 -8.69 -2.84
CA TYR A 179 16.83 -9.96 -2.21
C TYR A 179 16.34 -9.81 -0.77
N ARG A 180 15.98 -8.59 -0.34
CA ARG A 180 15.33 -8.36 0.95
C ARG A 180 13.94 -8.99 0.97
N GLN A 181 13.66 -9.78 2.00
CA GLN A 181 12.34 -10.40 2.21
C GLN A 181 11.27 -9.34 2.52
N LYS A 182 10.05 -9.56 2.05
CA LYS A 182 8.91 -8.71 2.37
C LYS A 182 8.54 -8.79 3.85
N GLU A 183 8.61 -7.66 4.55
CA GLU A 183 7.90 -7.44 5.83
C GLU A 183 6.50 -6.85 5.57
N GLN A 184 5.59 -6.95 6.55
CA GLN A 184 4.25 -6.40 6.39
C GLN A 184 4.28 -4.87 6.41
N PHE A 185 3.28 -4.24 5.78
CA PHE A 185 3.19 -2.77 5.72
C PHE A 185 3.08 -2.15 7.13
N SER A 186 2.36 -2.82 8.04
CA SER A 186 2.25 -2.47 9.46
C SER A 186 3.59 -2.37 10.18
N ASP A 187 4.57 -3.19 9.80
CA ASP A 187 5.90 -3.18 10.40
C ASP A 187 6.71 -1.94 9.99
N GLY A 188 6.35 -1.28 8.88
CA GLY A 188 7.09 -0.15 8.32
C GLY A 188 6.59 1.23 8.74
N VAL A 189 5.32 1.37 9.12
CA VAL A 189 4.70 2.65 9.54
C VAL A 189 4.73 2.84 11.07
N GLY A 190 5.11 1.79 11.81
CA GLY A 190 5.18 1.78 13.26
C GLY A 190 3.86 1.37 13.92
N TYR A 191 3.93 0.45 14.89
CA TYR A 191 2.78 -0.05 15.65
C TYR A 191 2.00 1.07 16.37
N SER A 192 2.70 2.14 16.76
CA SER A 192 2.13 3.31 17.44
C SER A 192 1.00 4.00 16.67
N TRP A 193 1.05 4.00 15.33
CA TRP A 193 0.01 4.61 14.50
C TRP A 193 -1.33 3.86 14.61
N ILE A 194 -1.28 2.53 14.44
CA ILE A 194 -2.46 1.68 14.49
C ILE A 194 -3.09 1.73 15.90
N ASP A 195 -2.26 1.76 16.93
CA ASP A 195 -2.75 1.83 18.31
C ASP A 195 -3.38 3.20 18.61
N GLY A 196 -2.85 4.29 18.04
CA GLY A 196 -3.47 5.62 18.10
C GLY A 196 -4.86 5.66 17.47
N LEU A 197 -5.03 5.10 16.27
CA LEU A 197 -6.33 5.01 15.60
C LEU A 197 -7.35 4.19 16.41
N LYS A 198 -6.92 3.04 16.95
CA LYS A 198 -7.78 2.21 17.81
C LYS A 198 -8.19 2.95 19.08
N ALA A 199 -7.25 3.66 19.72
CA ALA A 199 -7.52 4.41 20.94
C ALA A 199 -8.52 5.56 20.68
N HIS A 200 -8.35 6.28 19.57
CA HIS A 200 -9.29 7.34 19.14
C HIS A 200 -10.68 6.78 18.84
N ALA A 201 -10.78 5.67 18.11
CA ALA A 201 -12.07 5.04 17.90
C ALA A 201 -12.71 4.55 19.21
N ALA A 202 -11.90 4.04 20.15
CA ALA A 202 -12.37 3.57 21.44
C ALA A 202 -12.88 4.69 22.36
N SER A 203 -12.36 5.92 22.24
CA SER A 203 -12.89 7.08 22.98
C SER A 203 -14.21 7.60 22.40
N ASN A 204 -14.49 7.33 21.11
CA ASN A 204 -15.69 7.80 20.41
C ASN A 204 -16.81 6.75 20.30
N VAL A 205 -16.51 5.47 20.53
CA VAL A 205 -17.50 4.36 20.39
C VAL A 205 -17.60 3.59 21.70
N THR A 206 -18.78 3.66 22.32
CA THR A 206 -19.08 2.92 23.55
C THR A 206 -19.38 1.44 23.27
N ASP A 207 -19.22 0.57 24.27
CA ASP A 207 -19.58 -0.86 24.12
C ASP A 207 -21.08 -1.04 23.83
N LYS A 208 -21.92 -0.13 24.34
CA LYS A 208 -23.36 -0.11 24.05
C LYS A 208 -23.65 0.26 22.59
N MET A 209 -22.87 1.15 21.97
CA MET A 209 -23.00 1.44 20.55
C MET A 209 -22.65 0.21 19.73
N LEU A 210 -21.51 -0.43 20.02
CA LEU A 210 -21.07 -1.62 19.31
C LEU A 210 -22.04 -2.79 19.45
N SER A 211 -22.60 -3.02 20.64
CA SER A 211 -23.59 -4.10 20.86
C SER A 211 -24.90 -3.89 20.08
N ASN A 212 -25.24 -2.63 19.78
CA ASN A 212 -26.40 -2.27 18.96
C ASN A 212 -26.08 -2.09 17.47
N ALA A 213 -24.83 -2.29 17.04
CA ALA A 213 -24.38 -2.01 15.68
C ALA A 213 -25.24 -2.66 14.60
N LYS A 214 -25.74 -3.89 14.81
CA LYS A 214 -26.58 -4.61 13.84
C LYS A 214 -27.92 -3.93 13.53
N PHE A 215 -28.42 -3.12 14.46
CA PHE A 215 -29.69 -2.39 14.29
C PHE A 215 -29.47 -1.04 13.60
N ILE A 216 -28.30 -0.44 13.78
CA ILE A 216 -27.93 0.86 13.22
C ILE A 216 -27.35 0.67 11.81
N PHE A 217 -26.46 -0.30 11.64
CA PHE A 217 -25.77 -0.64 10.40
C PHE A 217 -26.08 -2.09 9.99
N PRO A 218 -27.28 -2.39 9.45
CA PRO A 218 -27.67 -3.76 9.10
C PRO A 218 -26.88 -4.35 7.93
N HIS A 219 -26.31 -3.50 7.06
CA HIS A 219 -25.41 -3.91 5.99
C HIS A 219 -23.96 -3.71 6.42
N ASN A 220 -23.09 -4.70 6.20
CA ASN A 220 -21.68 -4.68 6.61
C ASN A 220 -21.52 -4.23 8.08
N THR A 221 -22.22 -4.89 8.98
CA THR A 221 -22.24 -4.54 10.41
C THR A 221 -20.83 -4.48 10.97
N PRO A 222 -20.40 -3.34 11.55
CA PRO A 222 -19.07 -3.24 12.14
C PRO A 222 -18.95 -4.13 13.37
N THR A 223 -17.87 -4.90 13.45
CA THR A 223 -17.59 -5.85 14.55
C THR A 223 -16.55 -5.33 15.54
N THR A 224 -15.94 -4.19 15.26
CA THR A 224 -14.97 -3.52 16.15
C THR A 224 -15.34 -2.05 16.33
N LYS A 225 -14.87 -1.43 17.42
CA LYS A 225 -15.07 0.01 17.68
C LYS A 225 -14.49 0.89 16.58
N GLU A 226 -13.35 0.50 16.02
CA GLU A 226 -12.71 1.19 14.92
C GLU A 226 -13.52 1.12 13.62
N ALA A 227 -13.99 -0.06 13.23
CA ALA A 227 -14.88 -0.20 12.09
C ALA A 227 -16.18 0.58 12.29
N TYR A 228 -16.71 0.60 13.52
CA TYR A 228 -17.90 1.36 13.86
C TYR A 228 -17.67 2.86 13.69
N TYR A 229 -16.57 3.39 14.23
CA TYR A 229 -16.21 4.79 14.12
C TYR A 229 -16.09 5.21 12.64
N TYR A 230 -15.35 4.45 11.83
CA TYR A 230 -15.21 4.73 10.39
C TYR A 230 -16.55 4.67 9.66
N ARG A 231 -17.39 3.68 9.97
CA ARG A 231 -18.72 3.57 9.39
C ARG A 231 -19.62 4.75 9.75
N MET A 232 -19.57 5.20 10.99
CA MET A 232 -20.32 6.36 11.48
C MET A 232 -19.89 7.64 10.76
N VAL A 233 -18.58 7.87 10.60
CA VAL A 233 -18.04 9.02 9.85
C VAL A 233 -18.41 8.94 8.37
N PHE A 234 -18.28 7.75 7.77
CA PHE A 234 -18.64 7.52 6.38
C PHE A 234 -20.12 7.84 6.10
N GLU A 235 -21.06 7.32 6.89
CA GLU A 235 -22.49 7.59 6.67
C GLU A 235 -22.87 9.05 6.98
N ARG A 236 -22.07 9.77 7.79
CA ARG A 236 -22.24 11.22 7.99
C ARG A 236 -21.91 12.02 6.73
N PHE A 237 -20.88 11.63 5.97
CA PHE A 237 -20.53 12.25 4.69
C PHE A 237 -21.36 11.73 3.52
N PHE A 238 -21.68 10.43 3.53
CA PHE A 238 -22.33 9.70 2.44
C PHE A 238 -23.58 8.96 2.95
N PRO A 239 -24.65 9.69 3.30
CA PRO A 239 -25.85 9.11 3.92
C PRO A 239 -26.69 8.26 2.93
N GLN A 240 -26.35 8.25 1.65
CA GLN A 240 -27.12 7.54 0.63
C GLN A 240 -26.88 6.03 0.70
N LYS A 241 -27.97 5.26 0.66
CA LYS A 241 -27.93 3.79 0.65
C LYS A 241 -26.98 3.20 -0.40
N TYR A 242 -26.89 3.82 -1.57
CA TYR A 242 -26.05 3.32 -2.66
C TYR A 242 -24.56 3.49 -2.40
N ALA A 243 -24.14 4.54 -1.68
CA ALA A 243 -22.74 4.72 -1.28
C ALA A 243 -22.31 3.61 -0.31
N ILE A 244 -23.19 3.19 0.59
CA ILE A 244 -22.91 2.08 1.51
C ILE A 244 -22.62 0.78 0.77
N LEU A 245 -23.30 0.54 -0.36
CA LEU A 245 -23.18 -0.67 -1.18
C LEU A 245 -21.94 -0.71 -2.08
N THR A 246 -21.24 0.42 -2.28
CA THR A 246 -20.00 0.44 -3.08
C THR A 246 -18.80 -0.08 -2.29
N VAL A 247 -18.87 -0.04 -0.96
CA VAL A 247 -17.81 -0.53 -0.09
C VAL A 247 -17.96 -2.04 0.12
N PRO A 248 -16.99 -2.87 -0.32
CA PRO A 248 -17.07 -4.31 -0.17
C PRO A 248 -17.18 -4.73 1.29
N GLY A 249 -18.07 -5.69 1.56
CA GLY A 249 -18.22 -6.29 2.88
C GLY A 249 -17.24 -7.43 3.14
N GLY A 250 -17.15 -7.82 4.42
CA GLY A 250 -16.35 -8.94 4.87
C GLY A 250 -14.96 -8.53 5.36
N PRO A 251 -14.18 -9.49 5.87
CA PRO A 251 -12.86 -9.18 6.38
C PRO A 251 -11.88 -8.87 5.24
N SER A 252 -11.06 -7.83 5.43
CA SER A 252 -10.09 -7.34 4.47
C SER A 252 -8.66 -7.48 4.98
N VAL A 253 -7.73 -7.68 4.05
CA VAL A 253 -6.28 -7.64 4.29
C VAL A 253 -5.70 -6.63 3.32
N ALA A 254 -4.68 -5.89 3.77
CA ALA A 254 -4.15 -4.75 3.02
C ALA A 254 -3.74 -5.19 1.63
N CYS A 255 -4.29 -4.51 0.62
CA CYS A 255 -4.02 -4.76 -0.79
C CYS A 255 -4.27 -6.23 -1.21
N SER A 256 -5.25 -6.87 -0.58
CA SER A 256 -5.56 -8.30 -0.77
C SER A 256 -7.06 -8.55 -0.85
N ILE A 257 -7.44 -9.75 -1.30
CA ILE A 257 -8.83 -10.21 -1.44
C ILE A 257 -9.21 -11.12 -0.26
N ALA A 258 -10.52 -11.32 -0.03
CA ALA A 258 -11.04 -12.24 1.00
C ALA A 258 -10.43 -13.66 0.93
N LYS A 259 -10.03 -14.11 -0.26
CA LYS A 259 -9.33 -15.39 -0.48
C LYS A 259 -8.05 -15.54 0.34
N ALA A 260 -7.35 -14.44 0.61
CA ALA A 260 -6.14 -14.46 1.44
C ALA A 260 -6.43 -14.90 2.88
N ILE A 261 -7.61 -14.58 3.39
CA ILE A 261 -8.05 -14.97 4.73
C ILE A 261 -8.43 -16.45 4.75
N GLU A 262 -9.08 -16.95 3.69
CA GLU A 262 -9.39 -18.37 3.54
C GLU A 262 -8.11 -19.24 3.55
N TRP A 263 -7.07 -18.83 2.82
CA TRP A 263 -5.79 -19.53 2.79
C TRP A 263 -5.01 -19.42 4.11
N ASP A 264 -5.17 -18.32 4.86
CA ASP A 264 -4.60 -18.20 6.20
C ASP A 264 -5.26 -19.16 7.20
N ALA A 265 -6.59 -19.28 7.14
CA ALA A 265 -7.38 -20.15 8.01
C ALA A 265 -7.13 -21.64 7.74
N TYR A 266 -6.96 -22.04 6.47
CA TYR A 266 -6.72 -23.42 6.08
C TYR A 266 -5.48 -24.05 6.74
N ASN A 267 -4.44 -23.25 6.99
CA ASN A 267 -3.19 -23.73 7.58
C ASN A 267 -3.15 -23.68 9.12
N ARG A 268 -4.26 -23.34 9.79
CA ARG A 268 -4.38 -23.45 11.26
C ARG A 268 -5.11 -24.72 11.72
N VAL A 269 -5.62 -25.52 10.79
CA VAL A 269 -6.43 -26.72 11.05
C VAL A 269 -5.65 -28.02 10.75
N LEU A 270 -4.35 -27.91 10.45
CA LEU A 270 -3.37 -29.00 10.36
C LEU A 270 -2.25 -28.74 11.35
#